data_AF-A0A923Z465-F1
#
_entry.id   AF-A0A923Z465-F1
#
_cell.length_a   1.000
_cell.length_b   1.000
_cell.length_c   1.000
_cell.angle_alpha   90.00
_cell.angle_beta   90.00
_cell.angle_gamma   90.00
#
_symmetry.space_group_name_H-M   'P 1'
#
loop_
_entity.id
_entity.type
_entity.pdbx_description
1 polymer ?
#
loop_
_entity_poly.entity_id
_entity_poly.type
_entity_poly.pdbx_seq_one_letter_code
_entity_poly.pdbx_strand_id
1 'polypeptide(L)'
;MIEFTVVGPIVTLLGLATLQYGLLFFEKNQVNQATFMAARAGSTGNSTMSTIQEAYVRALVPAYGGGSTAAKLAESYAKALADVTVHTRIEVLNPTVESFSDFNDPILSARIGNGKRVIPNSGQVFKSASQIKPNSGQNIQDANLLKLRITHGYKPQVPLMGLIYTRFLKWQDTGADPVNTALIASGRIPLVSHATLQMQSDAIEDITVSTPGLGNGGTATNPGNPPVVSTPPPSCVTTGCTVISLPGPPPPPDDCIGDNCPVCT
;
A
#
# COMPACT_ATOMS: atom_id res chain seq x y z
N MET A 1 8.36 22.82 40.59
CA MET A 1 9.15 23.23 39.39
C MET A 1 9.69 22.02 38.66
N ILE A 2 10.23 21.02 39.38
CA ILE A 2 10.72 19.77 38.79
C ILE A 2 9.60 18.94 38.12
N GLU A 3 8.38 19.00 38.65
CA GLU A 3 7.20 18.32 38.12
C GLU A 3 6.86 18.82 36.71
N PHE A 4 6.91 20.14 36.47
CA PHE A 4 6.70 20.71 35.14
C PHE A 4 7.85 20.39 34.18
N THR A 5 9.09 20.39 34.67
CA THR A 5 10.26 20.01 33.87
C THR A 5 10.17 18.57 33.37
N VAL A 6 9.60 17.66 34.16
CA VAL A 6 9.42 16.25 33.77
C VAL A 6 8.15 16.05 32.93
N VAL A 7 7.02 16.62 33.35
CA VAL A 7 5.71 16.36 32.72
C VAL A 7 5.51 17.19 31.44
N GLY A 8 6.01 18.42 31.38
CA GLY A 8 5.83 19.34 30.25
C GLY A 8 6.28 18.75 28.90
N PRO A 9 7.49 18.18 28.80
CA PRO A 9 7.95 17.52 27.57
C PRO A 9 7.11 16.31 27.17
N ILE A 10 6.65 15.51 28.14
CA ILE A 10 5.84 14.31 27.89
C ILE A 10 4.48 14.71 27.31
N VAL A 11 3.80 15.68 27.95
CA VAL A 11 2.49 16.17 27.48
C VAL A 11 2.63 16.82 26.10
N THR A 12 3.71 17.57 25.85
CA THR A 12 3.97 18.16 24.54
C THR A 12 4.15 17.09 23.46
N LEU A 13 4.90 16.03 23.75
CA LEU A 13 5.13 14.92 22.82
C LEU A 13 3.81 14.19 22.51
N LEU A 14 2.99 13.93 23.52
CA LEU A 14 1.66 13.32 23.33
C LEU A 14 0.73 14.20 22.49
N GLY A 15 0.77 15.52 22.69
CA GLY A 15 0.01 16.48 21.87
C GLY A 15 0.44 16.45 20.40
N LEU A 16 1.74 16.47 20.14
CA LEU A 16 2.30 16.36 18.78
C LEU A 16 1.97 15.01 18.13
N ALA A 17 2.03 13.91 18.88
CA ALA A 17 1.68 12.58 18.41
C ALA A 17 0.19 12.49 18.02
N THR A 18 -0.69 13.03 18.85
CA THR A 18 -2.14 13.07 18.58
C THR A 18 -2.44 13.90 17.33
N LEU A 19 -1.80 15.06 17.18
CA LEU A 19 -1.95 15.91 15.99
C LEU A 19 -1.46 15.18 14.73
N GLN A 20 -0.29 14.54 14.78
CA GLN A 20 0.25 13.79 13.65
C GLN A 20 -0.64 12.58 13.28
N TYR A 21 -1.21 11.90 14.28
CA TYR A 21 -2.16 10.81 14.05
C TYR A 21 -3.44 11.32 13.37
N GLY A 22 -3.97 12.47 13.79
CA GLY A 22 -5.13 13.10 13.15
C GLY A 22 -4.88 13.40 11.66
N LEU A 23 -3.70 13.96 11.34
CA LEU A 23 -3.31 14.23 9.95
C LEU A 23 -3.14 12.94 9.14
N LEU A 24 -2.51 11.91 9.71
CA LEU A 24 -2.39 10.59 9.08
C LEU A 24 -3.77 9.99 8.78
N PHE A 25 -4.72 10.11 9.71
CA PHE A 25 -6.07 9.58 9.54
C PHE A 25 -6.84 10.30 8.43
N PHE A 26 -6.71 11.64 8.34
CA PHE A 26 -7.30 12.41 7.25
C PHE A 26 -6.78 11.95 5.88
N GLU A 27 -5.46 11.80 5.76
CA GLU A 27 -4.79 11.32 4.54
C GLU A 27 -5.20 9.89 4.20
N LYS A 28 -5.32 9.02 5.22
CA LYS A 28 -5.81 7.65 5.04
C LYS A 28 -7.24 7.61 4.48
N ASN A 29 -8.13 8.48 4.97
CA ASN A 29 -9.49 8.59 4.43
C ASN A 29 -9.48 9.08 2.97
N GLN A 30 -8.62 10.05 2.66
CA GLN A 30 -8.47 10.54 1.30
C GLN A 30 -7.93 9.47 0.34
N VAL A 31 -6.91 8.71 0.75
CA VAL A 31 -6.37 7.58 -0.02
C VAL A 31 -7.42 6.49 -0.20
N ASN A 32 -8.22 6.19 0.82
CA ASN A 32 -9.33 5.22 0.68
C ASN A 32 -10.37 5.68 -0.35
N GLN A 33 -10.78 6.94 -0.28
CA GLN A 33 -11.72 7.50 -1.26
C GLN A 33 -11.12 7.51 -2.66
N ALA A 34 -9.85 7.90 -2.80
CA ALA A 34 -9.14 7.88 -4.07
C ALA A 34 -9.02 6.46 -4.65
N THR A 35 -8.78 5.46 -3.80
CA THR A 35 -8.71 4.05 -4.19
C THR A 35 -10.07 3.54 -4.68
N PHE A 36 -11.17 3.94 -4.03
CA PHE A 36 -12.53 3.62 -4.51
C PHE A 36 -12.84 4.29 -5.86
N MET A 37 -12.48 5.57 -6.02
CA MET A 37 -12.65 6.27 -7.29
C MET A 37 -11.81 5.66 -8.41
N ALA A 38 -10.59 5.22 -8.11
CA ALA A 38 -9.72 4.50 -9.02
C ALA A 38 -10.30 3.15 -9.42
N ALA A 39 -10.84 2.38 -8.46
CA ALA A 39 -11.53 1.13 -8.75
C ALA A 39 -12.78 1.35 -9.62
N ARG A 40 -13.55 2.43 -9.38
CA ARG A 40 -14.74 2.74 -10.18
C ARG A 40 -14.38 3.11 -11.63
N ALA A 41 -13.31 3.88 -11.81
CA ALA A 41 -12.80 4.17 -13.15
C ALA A 41 -12.26 2.90 -13.81
N GLY A 42 -11.50 2.07 -13.09
CA GLY A 42 -11.01 0.80 -13.61
C GLY A 42 -12.12 -0.18 -13.98
N SER A 43 -13.20 -0.25 -13.21
CA SER A 43 -14.32 -1.16 -13.48
C SER A 43 -15.07 -0.80 -14.78
N THR A 44 -15.07 0.48 -15.16
CA THR A 44 -15.69 0.99 -16.38
C THR A 44 -14.70 1.20 -17.54
N GLY A 45 -13.40 1.25 -17.24
CA GLY A 45 -12.30 1.48 -18.18
C GLY A 45 -11.48 0.23 -18.47
N ASN A 46 -12.13 -0.93 -18.54
CA ASN A 46 -11.54 -2.21 -18.90
C ASN A 46 -10.38 -2.69 -18.01
N SER A 47 -10.32 -2.25 -16.76
CA SER A 47 -9.23 -2.54 -15.81
C SER A 47 -7.85 -2.05 -16.25
N THR A 48 -7.78 -1.05 -17.13
CA THR A 48 -6.50 -0.49 -17.62
C THR A 48 -5.78 0.33 -16.55
N MET A 49 -4.46 0.18 -16.44
CA MET A 49 -3.70 0.87 -15.39
C MET A 49 -3.73 2.41 -15.55
N SER A 50 -3.75 2.89 -16.80
CA SER A 50 -3.82 4.32 -17.11
C SER A 50 -5.10 4.98 -16.57
N THR A 51 -6.26 4.35 -16.76
CA THR A 51 -7.55 4.87 -16.25
C THR A 51 -7.61 4.83 -14.71
N ILE A 52 -7.09 3.77 -14.10
CA ILE A 52 -6.99 3.63 -12.64
C ILE A 52 -6.09 4.72 -12.06
N GLN A 53 -4.90 4.91 -12.63
CA GLN A 53 -3.93 5.90 -12.17
C GLN A 53 -4.45 7.33 -12.36
N GLU A 54 -5.03 7.66 -13.52
CA GLU A 54 -5.59 9.00 -13.76
C GLU A 54 -6.70 9.33 -12.75
N ALA A 55 -7.62 8.39 -12.52
CA ALA A 55 -8.70 8.57 -11.56
C ALA A 55 -8.20 8.66 -10.11
N TYR A 56 -7.19 7.88 -9.75
CA TYR A 56 -6.52 7.95 -8.46
C TYR A 56 -5.89 9.33 -8.23
N VAL A 57 -5.07 9.80 -9.18
CA VAL A 57 -4.41 11.11 -9.10
C VAL A 57 -5.44 12.24 -9.05
N ARG A 58 -6.48 12.18 -9.88
CA ARG A 58 -7.57 13.18 -9.89
C ARG A 58 -8.27 13.24 -8.53
N ALA A 59 -8.52 12.10 -7.89
CA ALA A 59 -9.15 12.06 -6.58
C ALA A 59 -8.24 12.58 -5.45
N LEU A 60 -6.92 12.53 -5.63
CA LEU A 60 -5.94 13.08 -4.68
C LEU A 60 -5.67 14.59 -4.84
N VAL A 61 -6.12 15.24 -5.92
CA VAL A 61 -5.86 16.68 -6.17
C VAL A 61 -6.12 17.58 -4.95
N PRO A 62 -7.20 17.40 -4.15
CA PRO A 62 -7.42 18.23 -2.96
C PRO A 62 -6.32 18.09 -1.88
N ALA A 63 -5.62 16.96 -1.81
CA ALA A 63 -4.51 16.74 -0.87
C ALA A 63 -3.31 17.66 -1.19
N TYR A 64 -3.11 17.92 -2.49
CA TYR A 64 -1.98 18.69 -3.00
C TYR A 64 -2.31 20.18 -3.20
N GLY A 65 -3.24 20.70 -2.38
CA GLY A 65 -3.63 22.12 -2.35
C GLY A 65 -4.89 22.47 -3.16
N GLY A 66 -5.32 21.60 -4.08
CA GLY A 66 -6.50 21.81 -4.91
C GLY A 66 -6.54 23.17 -5.63
N GLY A 67 -7.74 23.71 -5.82
CA GLY A 67 -7.90 25.05 -6.38
C GLY A 67 -9.30 25.33 -6.89
N SER A 68 -9.69 26.60 -6.86
CA SER A 68 -10.96 27.11 -7.41
C SER A 68 -10.83 27.60 -8.87
N THR A 69 -9.62 27.62 -9.42
CA THR A 69 -9.34 28.04 -10.80
C THR A 69 -8.68 26.91 -11.57
N ALA A 70 -8.88 26.87 -12.89
CA ALA A 70 -8.32 25.84 -13.74
C ALA A 70 -6.78 25.76 -13.64
N ALA A 71 -6.10 26.90 -13.54
CA ALA A 71 -4.64 26.95 -13.40
C ALA A 71 -4.15 26.32 -12.10
N LYS A 72 -4.76 26.65 -10.95
CA LYS A 72 -4.40 26.05 -9.65
C LYS A 72 -4.70 24.55 -9.61
N LEU A 73 -5.83 24.14 -10.20
CA LEU A 73 -6.19 22.73 -10.27
C LEU A 73 -5.19 21.94 -11.12
N ALA A 74 -4.74 22.49 -12.25
CA ALA A 74 -3.71 21.87 -13.08
C ALA A 74 -2.35 21.77 -12.35
N GLU A 75 -1.99 22.79 -11.58
CA GLU A 75 -0.77 22.78 -10.76
C GLU A 75 -0.83 21.70 -9.67
N SER A 76 -1.94 21.63 -8.91
CA SER A 76 -2.12 20.59 -7.88
C SER A 76 -2.20 19.19 -8.48
N TYR A 77 -2.79 19.03 -9.67
CA TYR A 77 -2.77 17.77 -10.39
C TYR A 77 -1.34 17.36 -10.79
N ALA A 78 -0.53 18.29 -11.29
CA ALA A 78 0.87 18.02 -11.63
C ALA A 78 1.70 17.60 -10.40
N LYS A 79 1.49 18.27 -9.26
CA LYS A 79 2.11 17.89 -7.97
C LYS A 79 1.68 16.50 -7.53
N ALA A 80 0.39 16.20 -7.59
CA ALA A 80 -0.15 14.88 -7.24
C ALA A 80 0.44 13.79 -8.17
N LEU A 81 0.49 14.04 -9.47
CA LEU A 81 1.05 13.10 -10.44
C LEU A 81 2.53 12.83 -10.19
N ALA A 82 3.33 13.88 -9.96
CA ALA A 82 4.75 13.75 -9.65
C ALA A 82 5.01 12.97 -8.35
N ASP A 83 4.15 13.12 -7.35
CA ASP A 83 4.30 12.39 -6.09
C ASP A 83 3.84 10.94 -6.20
N VAL A 84 2.68 10.69 -6.83
CA VAL A 84 2.11 9.35 -7.02
C VAL A 84 3.02 8.47 -7.87
N THR A 85 3.61 9.01 -8.93
CA THR A 85 4.50 8.25 -9.83
C THR A 85 5.75 7.71 -9.15
N VAL A 86 6.24 8.38 -8.10
CA VAL A 86 7.47 7.99 -7.39
C VAL A 86 7.17 7.27 -6.08
N HIS A 87 6.11 7.66 -5.37
CA HIS A 87 5.85 7.23 -3.99
C HIS A 87 4.55 6.44 -3.84
N THR A 88 3.98 5.93 -4.92
CA THR A 88 2.79 5.07 -4.86
C THR A 88 2.99 3.82 -5.70
N ARG A 89 2.50 2.69 -5.19
CA ARG A 89 2.39 1.44 -5.93
C ARG A 89 0.92 1.07 -6.07
N ILE A 90 0.46 0.92 -7.31
CA ILE A 90 -0.90 0.50 -7.66
C ILE A 90 -0.84 -0.92 -8.19
N GLU A 91 -1.60 -1.81 -7.57
CA GLU A 91 -1.55 -3.25 -7.80
C GLU A 91 -2.95 -3.75 -8.12
N VAL A 92 -3.08 -4.42 -9.26
CA VAL A 92 -4.32 -5.11 -9.66
C VAL A 92 -4.19 -6.55 -9.19
N LEU A 93 -4.87 -6.88 -8.09
CA LEU A 93 -4.85 -8.23 -7.50
C LEU A 93 -5.80 -9.19 -8.19
N ASN A 94 -6.89 -8.68 -8.77
CA ASN A 94 -7.86 -9.44 -9.55
C ASN A 94 -8.49 -8.49 -10.59
N PRO A 95 -8.77 -8.91 -11.84
CA PRO A 95 -8.57 -10.26 -12.41
C PRO A 95 -7.09 -10.69 -12.45
N THR A 96 -6.79 -11.99 -12.37
CA THR A 96 -5.41 -12.48 -12.48
C THR A 96 -5.04 -12.93 -13.89
N VAL A 97 -3.74 -13.11 -14.16
CA VAL A 97 -3.25 -13.65 -15.43
C VAL A 97 -3.86 -15.03 -15.74
N GLU A 98 -4.09 -15.84 -14.70
CA GLU A 98 -4.76 -17.13 -14.83
C GLU A 98 -6.27 -16.98 -15.09
N SER A 99 -6.94 -16.01 -14.45
CA SER A 99 -8.33 -15.67 -14.76
C SER A 99 -8.48 -15.25 -16.22
N PHE A 100 -7.52 -14.52 -16.76
CA PHE A 100 -7.48 -14.19 -18.19
C PHE A 100 -7.23 -15.42 -19.07
N SER A 101 -6.41 -16.41 -18.69
CA SER A 101 -6.30 -17.66 -19.47
C SER A 101 -7.58 -18.47 -19.47
N ASP A 102 -8.27 -18.50 -18.33
CA ASP A 102 -9.43 -19.35 -18.13
C ASP A 102 -10.68 -18.78 -18.81
N PHE A 103 -10.90 -17.47 -18.70
CA PHE A 103 -12.14 -16.83 -19.12
C PHE A 103 -11.99 -15.95 -20.37
N ASN A 104 -10.91 -16.13 -21.13
CA ASN A 104 -10.72 -15.42 -22.40
C ASN A 104 -11.85 -15.72 -23.39
N ASP A 105 -12.50 -14.67 -23.90
CA ASP A 105 -13.41 -14.76 -25.03
C ASP A 105 -12.65 -14.51 -26.35
N PRO A 106 -12.54 -15.52 -27.24
CA PRO A 106 -11.77 -15.38 -28.48
C PRO A 106 -12.39 -14.38 -29.45
N ILE A 107 -13.71 -14.17 -29.43
CA ILE A 107 -14.39 -13.22 -30.33
C ILE A 107 -14.09 -11.79 -29.87
N LEU A 108 -14.18 -11.53 -28.56
CA LEU A 108 -13.84 -10.22 -28.01
C LEU A 108 -12.34 -9.94 -28.12
N SER A 109 -11.49 -10.92 -27.84
CA SER A 109 -10.04 -10.81 -28.03
C SER A 109 -9.67 -10.47 -29.47
N ALA A 110 -10.32 -11.11 -30.46
CA ALA A 110 -10.13 -10.79 -31.87
C ALA A 110 -10.62 -9.38 -32.24
N ARG A 111 -11.71 -8.90 -31.63
CA ARG A 111 -12.25 -7.54 -31.85
C ARG A 111 -11.32 -6.45 -31.30
N ILE A 112 -10.72 -6.68 -30.12
CA ILE A 112 -9.78 -5.74 -29.50
C ILE A 112 -8.43 -5.76 -30.23
N GLY A 113 -8.02 -6.93 -30.72
CA GLY A 113 -6.74 -7.11 -31.40
C GLY A 113 -5.55 -7.15 -30.43
N ASN A 114 -4.34 -7.11 -30.98
CA ASN A 114 -3.06 -7.09 -30.23
C ASN A 114 -2.80 -8.30 -29.33
N GLY A 115 -3.50 -9.42 -29.53
CA GLY A 115 -3.32 -10.65 -28.76
C GLY A 115 -3.75 -10.53 -27.29
N LYS A 116 -4.49 -9.48 -26.92
CA LYS A 116 -4.93 -9.26 -25.53
C LYS A 116 -6.08 -10.19 -25.17
N ARG A 117 -5.97 -10.84 -24.01
CA ARG A 117 -7.05 -11.65 -23.46
C ARG A 117 -8.12 -10.76 -22.84
N VAL A 118 -9.38 -11.16 -22.99
CA VAL A 118 -10.53 -10.36 -22.55
C VAL A 118 -11.48 -11.23 -21.74
N ILE A 119 -11.82 -10.79 -20.53
CA ILE A 119 -12.85 -11.42 -19.70
C ILE A 119 -14.17 -10.68 -19.97
N PRO A 120 -15.19 -11.35 -20.53
CA PRO A 120 -16.46 -10.72 -20.87
C PRO A 120 -17.27 -10.35 -19.62
N ASN A 121 -17.75 -9.11 -19.55
CA ASN A 121 -18.66 -8.64 -18.51
C ASN A 121 -20.15 -8.84 -18.87
N SER A 122 -20.48 -9.04 -20.14
CA SER A 122 -21.88 -9.21 -20.56
C SER A 122 -22.47 -10.54 -20.06
N GLY A 123 -23.75 -10.52 -19.66
CA GLY A 123 -24.54 -11.73 -19.41
C GLY A 123 -24.14 -12.53 -18.17
N GLN A 124 -23.51 -11.92 -17.16
CA GLN A 124 -23.01 -12.61 -15.95
C GLN A 124 -24.08 -13.45 -15.23
N VAL A 125 -25.34 -13.05 -15.30
CA VAL A 125 -26.49 -13.77 -14.70
C VAL A 125 -26.69 -15.14 -15.35
N PHE A 126 -26.34 -15.30 -16.62
CA PHE A 126 -26.52 -16.55 -17.37
C PHE A 126 -25.30 -17.47 -17.30
N LYS A 127 -24.21 -17.03 -16.67
CA LYS A 127 -23.00 -17.83 -16.55
C LYS A 127 -23.03 -18.62 -15.25
N SER A 128 -22.64 -19.89 -15.30
CA SER A 128 -22.74 -20.75 -14.12
C SER A 128 -21.70 -20.41 -13.06
N ALA A 129 -22.15 -20.05 -11.86
CA ALA A 129 -21.27 -19.83 -10.71
C ALA A 129 -20.65 -21.14 -10.17
N SER A 130 -21.18 -22.30 -10.54
CA SER A 130 -20.62 -23.61 -10.17
C SER A 130 -19.45 -24.05 -11.05
N GLN A 131 -19.22 -23.37 -12.18
CA GLN A 131 -18.11 -23.67 -13.08
C GLN A 131 -16.85 -22.93 -12.63
N ILE A 132 -16.05 -23.62 -11.82
CA ILE A 132 -14.74 -23.16 -11.38
C ILE A 132 -13.70 -23.69 -12.37
N LYS A 133 -12.85 -22.81 -12.92
CA LYS A 133 -11.79 -23.23 -13.84
C LYS A 133 -10.47 -23.51 -13.10
N PRO A 134 -9.69 -24.50 -13.58
CA PRO A 134 -8.59 -25.06 -12.81
C PRO A 134 -7.34 -24.18 -12.75
N ASN A 135 -7.11 -23.26 -13.70
CA ASN A 135 -5.90 -22.43 -13.68
C ASN A 135 -6.05 -21.23 -12.76
N SER A 136 -7.26 -20.68 -12.60
CA SER A 136 -7.56 -19.53 -11.74
C SER A 136 -8.13 -19.92 -10.38
N GLY A 137 -8.78 -21.10 -10.29
CA GLY A 137 -9.53 -21.52 -9.11
C GLY A 137 -10.77 -20.67 -8.85
N GLN A 138 -11.23 -19.91 -9.85
CA GLN A 138 -12.34 -18.96 -9.76
C GLN A 138 -13.49 -19.36 -10.70
N ASN A 139 -14.70 -18.88 -10.40
CA ASN A 139 -15.77 -18.80 -11.39
C ASN A 139 -15.65 -17.47 -12.17
N ILE A 140 -16.46 -17.31 -13.22
CA ILE A 140 -16.42 -16.10 -14.07
C ILE A 140 -16.93 -14.83 -13.39
N GLN A 141 -17.74 -14.95 -12.34
CA GLN A 141 -18.20 -13.79 -11.56
C GLN A 141 -17.08 -13.26 -10.67
N ASP A 142 -16.33 -14.14 -10.03
CA ASP A 142 -15.16 -13.83 -9.19
C ASP A 142 -14.02 -13.29 -10.04
N ALA A 143 -13.76 -13.90 -11.21
CA ALA A 143 -12.80 -13.40 -12.18
C ALA A 143 -13.15 -12.00 -12.71
N ASN A 144 -14.42 -11.59 -12.61
CA ASN A 144 -14.91 -10.30 -13.06
C ASN A 144 -15.05 -9.27 -11.91
N LEU A 145 -14.33 -9.48 -10.81
CA LEU A 145 -14.15 -8.51 -9.74
C LEU A 145 -12.82 -7.78 -9.92
N LEU A 146 -12.85 -6.46 -9.98
CA LEU A 146 -11.65 -5.65 -9.88
C LEU A 146 -11.25 -5.51 -8.42
N LYS A 147 -10.12 -6.10 -8.02
CA LYS A 147 -9.52 -5.94 -6.69
C LYS A 147 -8.23 -5.16 -6.82
N LEU A 148 -8.23 -3.95 -6.25
CA LEU A 148 -7.05 -3.09 -6.20
C LEU A 148 -6.41 -3.13 -4.82
N ARG A 149 -5.09 -3.06 -4.80
CA ARG A 149 -4.29 -2.68 -3.64
C ARG A 149 -3.46 -1.47 -4.03
N ILE A 150 -3.56 -0.40 -3.25
CA ILE A 150 -2.76 0.80 -3.47
C ILE A 150 -1.94 1.04 -2.21
N THR A 151 -0.62 1.11 -2.36
CA THR A 151 0.31 1.49 -1.30
C THR A 151 0.79 2.90 -1.57
N HIS A 152 0.38 3.86 -0.75
CA HIS A 152 0.72 5.28 -0.90
C HIS A 152 1.68 5.73 0.19
N GLY A 153 2.84 6.28 -0.18
CA GLY A 153 3.82 6.81 0.75
C GLY A 153 3.43 8.18 1.26
N TYR A 154 2.81 8.25 2.43
CA TYR A 154 2.48 9.52 3.07
C TYR A 154 3.71 10.17 3.71
N LYS A 155 3.88 11.48 3.50
CA LYS A 155 4.94 12.28 4.13
C LYS A 155 4.41 12.92 5.43
N PRO A 156 4.96 12.58 6.61
CA PRO A 156 4.56 13.20 7.87
C PRO A 156 4.74 14.72 7.85
N GLN A 157 3.74 15.46 8.34
CA GLN A 157 3.76 16.93 8.38
C GLN A 157 4.44 17.48 9.64
N VAL A 158 4.40 16.74 10.76
CA VAL A 158 5.04 17.12 12.03
C VAL A 158 6.47 16.58 12.04
N PRO A 159 7.52 17.43 11.98
CA PRO A 159 8.90 16.97 11.80
C PRO A 159 9.39 16.01 12.89
N LEU A 160 9.11 16.33 14.16
CA LEU A 160 9.54 15.51 15.30
C LEU A 160 8.92 14.11 15.26
N MET A 161 7.61 14.03 15.03
CA MET A 161 6.92 12.75 14.94
C MET A 161 7.33 11.97 13.68
N GLY A 162 7.57 12.67 12.55
CA GLY A 162 8.08 12.06 11.33
C GLY A 162 9.41 11.32 11.54
N LEU A 163 10.31 11.88 12.34
CA LEU A 163 11.57 11.21 12.71
C LEU A 163 11.32 9.94 13.52
N ILE A 164 10.47 10.01 14.55
CA ILE A 164 10.14 8.88 15.41
C ILE A 164 9.49 7.75 14.59
N TYR A 165 8.47 8.06 13.78
CA TYR A 165 7.81 7.08 12.93
C TYR A 165 8.76 6.45 11.91
N THR A 166 9.60 7.26 11.25
CA THR A 166 10.56 6.73 10.28
C THR A 166 11.55 5.78 10.95
N ARG A 167 12.05 6.10 12.15
CA ARG A 167 12.96 5.23 12.90
C ARG A 167 12.28 3.93 13.33
N PHE A 168 11.06 4.03 13.84
CA PHE A 168 10.26 2.87 14.24
C PHE A 168 9.96 1.95 13.04
N LEU A 169 9.52 2.52 11.92
CA LEU A 169 9.23 1.76 10.70
C LEU A 169 10.49 1.14 10.09
N LYS A 170 11.63 1.83 10.11
CA LYS A 170 12.93 1.25 9.69
C LYS A 170 13.34 0.06 10.54
N TRP A 171 13.05 0.10 11.84
CA TRP A 171 13.31 -1.04 12.72
C TRP A 171 12.35 -2.21 12.44
N GLN A 172 11.08 -1.92 12.14
CA GLN A 172 10.08 -2.95 11.81
C GLN A 172 10.19 -3.47 10.38
N ASP A 173 10.99 -2.84 9.53
CA ASP A 173 11.15 -3.25 8.14
C ASP A 173 11.98 -4.54 8.05
N THR A 174 11.38 -5.58 7.47
CA THR A 174 12.03 -6.87 7.22
C THR A 174 12.85 -6.89 5.93
N GLY A 175 12.69 -5.88 5.07
CA GLY A 175 13.36 -5.82 3.76
C GLY A 175 12.77 -6.77 2.70
N ALA A 176 11.68 -7.48 3.02
CA ALA A 176 11.06 -8.46 2.13
C ALA A 176 10.36 -7.81 0.91
N ASP A 177 9.88 -6.58 1.05
CA ASP A 177 9.23 -5.82 -0.03
C ASP A 177 10.07 -4.57 -0.37
N PRO A 178 10.80 -4.57 -1.51
CA PRO A 178 11.73 -3.50 -1.85
C PRO A 178 11.05 -2.14 -2.03
N VAL A 179 9.78 -2.10 -2.43
CA VAL A 179 9.05 -0.84 -2.61
C VAL A 179 8.65 -0.27 -1.26
N ASN A 180 8.17 -1.10 -0.33
CA ASN A 180 7.88 -0.64 1.03
C ASN A 180 9.15 -0.14 1.72
N THR A 181 10.26 -0.87 1.57
CA THR A 181 11.58 -0.47 2.08
C THR A 181 12.03 0.87 1.47
N ALA A 182 11.85 1.09 0.17
CA ALA A 182 12.18 2.36 -0.47
C ALA A 182 11.34 3.54 0.08
N LEU A 183 10.04 3.32 0.32
CA LEU A 183 9.16 4.33 0.92
C LEU A 183 9.62 4.67 2.35
N ILE A 184 9.89 3.67 3.17
CA ILE A 184 10.37 3.84 4.55
C ILE A 184 11.75 4.53 4.56
N ALA A 185 12.63 4.17 3.63
CA ALA A 185 13.95 4.80 3.47
C ALA A 185 13.83 6.29 3.16
N SER A 186 12.85 6.68 2.33
CA SER A 186 12.52 8.07 1.99
C SER A 186 11.82 8.87 3.11
N GLY A 187 11.58 8.26 4.28
CA GLY A 187 10.92 8.90 5.41
C GLY A 187 9.40 8.99 5.27
N ARG A 188 8.81 8.11 4.46
CA ARG A 188 7.36 8.04 4.22
C ARG A 188 6.73 6.85 4.93
N ILE A 189 5.51 7.05 5.38
CA ILE A 189 4.68 6.02 6.00
C ILE A 189 3.85 5.34 4.90
N PRO A 190 4.01 4.03 4.66
CA PRO A 190 3.23 3.33 3.65
C PRO A 190 1.78 3.15 4.13
N LEU A 191 0.84 3.80 3.45
CA LEU A 191 -0.59 3.66 3.66
C LEU A 191 -1.15 2.67 2.63
N VAL A 192 -1.59 1.50 3.08
CA VAL A 192 -2.20 0.48 2.22
C VAL A 192 -3.71 0.67 2.18
N SER A 193 -4.30 0.75 1.00
CA SER A 193 -5.74 0.76 0.79
C SER A 193 -6.16 -0.32 -0.21
N HIS A 194 -7.36 -0.85 -0.01
CA HIS A 194 -7.96 -1.87 -0.84
C HIS A 194 -9.33 -1.43 -1.31
N ALA A 195 -9.64 -1.69 -2.57
CA ALA A 195 -11.00 -1.56 -3.09
C ALA A 195 -11.31 -2.76 -3.97
N THR A 196 -12.50 -3.32 -3.77
CA THR A 196 -13.03 -4.40 -4.61
C THR A 196 -14.35 -3.93 -5.20
N LEU A 197 -14.47 -3.99 -6.52
CA LEU A 197 -15.69 -3.62 -7.25
C LEU A 197 -15.99 -4.66 -8.33
N GLN A 198 -17.26 -4.83 -8.65
CA GLN A 198 -17.64 -5.56 -9.85
C GLN A 198 -17.26 -4.74 -11.09
N MET A 199 -16.71 -5.41 -12.09
CA MET A 199 -16.50 -4.80 -13.40
C MET A 199 -17.84 -4.38 -14.02
N GLN A 200 -17.80 -3.28 -14.76
CA GLN A 200 -18.91 -2.72 -15.55
C GLN A 200 -18.56 -2.65 -17.04
N SER A 201 -17.38 -3.13 -17.41
CA SER A 201 -16.82 -3.22 -18.75
C SER A 201 -16.05 -4.53 -18.88
N ASP A 202 -15.79 -4.99 -20.10
CA ASP A 202 -14.98 -6.19 -20.30
C ASP A 202 -13.56 -5.96 -19.77
N ALA A 203 -13.03 -6.85 -18.95
CA ALA A 203 -11.66 -6.68 -18.46
C ALA A 203 -10.69 -7.02 -19.58
N ILE A 204 -9.70 -6.15 -19.84
CA ILE A 204 -8.68 -6.36 -20.87
C ILE A 204 -7.36 -6.59 -20.16
N GLU A 205 -6.64 -7.63 -20.58
CA GLU A 205 -5.32 -7.89 -20.05
C GLU A 205 -4.33 -6.77 -20.37
N ASP A 206 -3.59 -6.35 -19.35
CA ASP A 206 -2.52 -5.38 -19.42
C ASP A 206 -1.26 -5.92 -18.73
N ILE A 207 -0.09 -5.32 -19.01
CA ILE A 207 1.22 -5.79 -18.53
C ILE A 207 1.37 -5.79 -17.00
N THR A 208 0.44 -5.14 -16.28
CA THR A 208 0.51 -4.90 -14.83
C THR A 208 -0.44 -5.81 -14.03
N VAL A 209 -1.13 -6.73 -14.70
CA VAL A 209 -2.04 -7.69 -14.05
C VAL A 209 -1.27 -8.58 -13.05
N SER A 210 -1.83 -8.75 -11.85
CA SER A 210 -1.27 -9.58 -10.77
C SER A 210 0.04 -9.12 -10.14
N THR A 211 0.44 -7.86 -10.29
CA THR A 211 1.61 -7.33 -9.57
C THR A 211 1.34 -7.21 -8.05
N PRO A 212 2.24 -7.71 -7.18
CA PRO A 212 3.52 -8.34 -7.44
C PRO A 212 3.37 -9.88 -7.50
N GLY A 213 3.52 -10.47 -8.69
CA GLY A 213 3.41 -11.93 -8.89
C GLY A 213 2.82 -12.30 -10.26
N LEU A 214 2.89 -13.57 -10.62
CA LEU A 214 2.30 -14.12 -11.86
C LEU A 214 0.80 -14.42 -11.73
N GLY A 215 0.17 -13.96 -10.64
CA GLY A 215 -1.16 -14.36 -10.26
C GLY A 215 -1.15 -15.31 -9.07
N ASN A 216 -2.26 -15.98 -8.83
CA ASN A 216 -2.45 -16.80 -7.64
C ASN A 216 -1.89 -18.23 -7.82
N GLY A 217 -1.23 -18.54 -8.95
CA GLY A 217 -0.78 -19.90 -9.26
C GLY A 217 -1.94 -20.90 -9.31
N GLY A 218 -3.16 -20.41 -9.56
CA GLY A 218 -4.41 -21.17 -9.49
C GLY A 218 -4.96 -21.46 -8.11
N THR A 219 -4.32 -20.95 -7.06
CA THR A 219 -4.79 -21.10 -5.68
C THR A 219 -4.85 -19.74 -5.02
N ALA A 220 -6.06 -19.26 -4.70
CA ALA A 220 -6.20 -18.02 -3.93
C ALA A 220 -5.53 -18.17 -2.55
N THR A 221 -4.30 -17.70 -2.42
CA THR A 221 -3.58 -17.67 -1.15
C THR A 221 -3.92 -16.40 -0.40
N ASN A 222 -4.20 -16.53 0.89
CA ASN A 222 -4.24 -15.37 1.75
C ASN A 222 -2.81 -14.77 1.74
N PRO A 223 -2.63 -13.46 1.46
CA PRO A 223 -1.31 -12.82 1.47
C PRO A 223 -0.60 -12.91 2.82
N GLY A 224 -1.26 -13.43 3.86
CA GLY A 224 -0.71 -13.62 5.19
C GLY A 224 -0.71 -12.32 5.98
N ASN A 225 -0.40 -12.43 7.27
CA ASN A 225 -0.07 -11.24 8.05
C ASN A 225 1.25 -10.66 7.53
N PRO A 226 1.41 -9.32 7.55
CA PRO A 226 2.69 -8.72 7.19
C PRO A 226 3.80 -9.35 8.06
N PRO A 227 4.97 -9.65 7.47
CA PRO A 227 6.07 -10.25 8.22
C PRO A 227 6.44 -9.34 9.39
N VAL A 228 6.53 -9.92 10.59
CA VAL A 228 6.83 -9.20 11.83
C VAL A 228 8.30 -9.37 12.18
N VAL A 229 8.94 -8.28 12.58
CA VAL A 229 10.29 -8.32 13.15
C VAL A 229 10.19 -8.79 14.60
N SER A 230 10.96 -9.82 14.95
CA SER A 230 11.07 -10.36 16.32
C SER A 230 12.25 -9.77 17.09
N THR A 231 13.14 -9.01 16.43
CA THR A 231 14.25 -8.34 17.12
C THR A 231 13.73 -7.20 17.99
N PRO A 232 14.19 -7.03 19.23
CA PRO A 232 13.73 -5.95 20.12
C PRO A 232 14.01 -4.56 19.53
N PRO A 233 13.21 -3.53 19.90
CA PRO A 233 13.41 -2.17 19.43
C PRO A 233 14.76 -1.61 19.87
N PRO A 234 15.43 -0.80 19.03
CA PRO A 234 16.66 -0.14 19.43
C PRO A 234 16.38 0.76 20.64
N SER A 235 17.25 0.72 21.64
CA SER A 235 17.14 1.60 22.79
C SER A 235 17.48 3.03 22.38
N CYS A 236 16.50 3.92 22.52
CA CYS A 236 16.69 5.34 22.26
C CYS A 236 17.35 6.02 23.46
N VAL A 237 18.51 6.62 23.26
CA VAL A 237 19.25 7.35 24.31
C VAL A 237 18.59 8.70 24.59
N THR A 238 17.87 9.24 23.60
CA THR A 238 17.15 10.51 23.68
C THR A 238 15.66 10.30 23.46
N THR A 239 14.81 11.13 24.08
CA THR A 239 13.35 11.12 23.89
C THR A 239 12.92 11.26 22.42
N GLY A 240 13.72 11.91 21.58
CA GLY A 240 13.46 12.04 20.14
C GLY A 240 14.01 10.91 19.27
N CYS A 241 14.59 9.85 19.85
CA CYS A 241 15.29 8.77 19.13
C CYS A 241 16.31 9.28 18.08
N THR A 242 16.96 10.42 18.34
CA THR A 242 18.03 10.96 17.48
C THR A 242 19.34 10.20 17.69
N VAL A 243 19.50 9.55 18.85
CA VAL A 243 20.63 8.68 19.19
C VAL A 243 20.09 7.30 19.55
N ILE A 244 20.59 6.26 18.87
CA ILE A 244 20.29 4.85 19.12
C ILE A 244 21.51 4.20 19.79
N SER A 245 21.27 3.37 20.81
CA SER A 245 22.28 2.40 21.22
C SER A 245 22.11 1.16 20.34
N LEU A 246 23.14 0.83 19.56
CA LEU A 246 23.19 -0.46 18.88
C LEU A 246 23.40 -1.55 19.95
N PRO A 247 22.77 -2.72 19.84
CA PRO A 247 23.21 -3.87 20.63
C PRO A 247 24.69 -4.09 20.31
N GLY A 248 25.55 -3.97 21.33
CA GLY A 248 26.95 -4.39 21.18
C GLY A 248 27.00 -5.87 20.79
N PRO A 249 28.07 -6.32 20.11
CA PRO A 249 28.28 -7.75 19.93
C PRO A 249 28.18 -8.45 21.29
N PRO A 250 27.59 -9.66 21.37
CA PRO A 250 27.61 -10.42 22.61
C PRO A 250 29.06 -10.52 23.10
N PRO A 251 29.32 -10.36 24.41
CA PRO A 251 30.67 -10.54 24.93
C PRO A 251 31.17 -11.92 24.52
N PRO A 252 32.46 -12.06 24.17
CA PRO A 252 33.05 -13.35 23.85
C PRO A 252 32.81 -14.34 25.02
N PRO A 253 32.70 -15.66 24.75
CA PRO A 253 32.25 -16.66 25.72
C PRO A 253 33.05 -16.75 27.03
N ASP A 254 34.23 -16.12 27.07
CA ASP A 254 35.23 -16.36 28.10
C ASP A 254 35.31 -15.26 29.19
N ASP A 255 34.54 -14.18 29.09
CA ASP A 255 34.62 -13.04 30.04
C ASP A 255 33.46 -12.96 31.07
N CYS A 256 32.62 -14.00 31.17
CA CYS A 256 31.61 -14.08 32.24
C CYS A 256 32.19 -14.71 33.52
N ILE A 257 33.09 -14.00 34.20
CA ILE A 257 33.53 -14.36 35.56
C ILE A 257 33.22 -13.20 36.51
N GLY A 258 32.28 -13.42 37.43
CA GLY A 258 31.97 -12.53 38.55
C GLY A 258 30.55 -11.95 38.55
N ASP A 259 30.24 -11.18 39.60
CA ASP A 259 28.91 -10.67 39.97
C ASP A 259 28.27 -9.65 39.00
N ASN A 260 28.80 -9.48 37.78
CA ASN A 260 28.36 -8.47 36.81
C ASN A 260 27.54 -9.03 35.63
N CYS A 261 26.92 -10.20 35.77
CA CYS A 261 26.10 -10.79 34.72
C CYS A 261 24.59 -10.48 34.93
N PRO A 262 23.93 -9.68 34.06
CA PRO A 262 22.53 -9.28 34.26
C PRO A 262 21.49 -10.31 33.77
N VAL A 263 21.91 -11.51 33.38
CA VAL A 263 21.04 -12.58 32.85
C VAL A 263 21.32 -13.92 33.53
N CYS A 264 21.20 -13.95 34.85
CA CYS A 264 20.94 -15.17 35.63
C CYS A 264 19.98 -14.81 36.77
N THR A 265 18.70 -14.63 36.46
CA THR A 265 17.56 -14.82 37.39
C THR A 265 16.41 -15.43 36.62
#